data_AF-A0A6B2M022-F1
#
_entry.id   AF-A0A6B2M022-F1
#
_cell.length_a   1.000
_cell.length_b   1.000
_cell.length_c   1.000
_cell.angle_alpha   90.00
_cell.angle_beta   90.00
_cell.angle_gamma   90.00
#
_symmetry.space_group_name_H-M   'P 1'
#
loop_
_entity.id
_entity.type
_entity.pdbx_description
1 polymer ?
#
loop_
_entity_poly.entity_id
_entity_poly.type
_entity_poly.pdbx_seq_one_letter_code
_entity_poly.pdbx_strand_id
1 'polypeptide(L)'
;MHSSTSNSDSPDKWPETYWRRPIPTAHWQGVSLLTALLVLAFLFVWETWWRLDGYEPSFEETAELWARMRDKAGTGAPDEVVYIGSSRIQFDFDMAVWQQDFGGSKPIALPKVGTCPRPFLSDIADDPDFKGVLICGVTELLFFAPDMSPPHSEATAYLNHRKNRPISSRTDFLLSVPLQSALASLNAEDLKLGTLLRKRWLALPNREGSRIMPDLPPYFARIGPDRRYHMWSRMEQEAPLQEKVQQIWLPWFTMGPPFAGEGLDALIESVRLDVEKIQARGGRVVFVRFPSSGQLRSIEKARWPREAYWDRLLEETGAPGIHFEDHESLQGFVCPEWSHLTRVDAVTFTRNLIPFIKEVL
;
A
#
# COMPACT_ATOMS: atom_id res chain seq x y z
N MET A 1 10.43 -45.21 -45.64
CA MET A 1 11.64 -44.88 -44.86
C MET A 1 11.21 -44.62 -43.42
N HIS A 2 11.28 -45.65 -42.58
CA HIS A 2 11.20 -45.52 -41.13
C HIS A 2 12.60 -45.78 -40.59
N SER A 3 13.09 -44.94 -39.68
CA SER A 3 14.18 -45.32 -38.80
C SER A 3 13.88 -44.81 -37.40
N SER A 4 13.33 -45.72 -36.61
CA SER A 4 13.44 -45.76 -35.16
C SER A 4 14.87 -46.19 -34.83
N THR A 5 15.58 -45.45 -33.98
CA THR A 5 16.80 -45.96 -33.34
C THR A 5 16.62 -45.92 -31.84
N SER A 6 16.18 -47.07 -31.34
CA SER A 6 16.50 -47.59 -30.00
C SER A 6 17.99 -47.41 -29.72
N ASN A 7 18.35 -46.69 -28.65
CA ASN A 7 19.70 -46.73 -28.09
C ASN A 7 19.70 -47.71 -26.93
N SER A 8 19.75 -49.00 -27.28
CA SER A 8 20.36 -50.03 -26.45
C SER A 8 21.85 -50.09 -26.78
N ASP A 9 22.68 -50.08 -25.73
CA ASP A 9 24.09 -50.46 -25.68
C ASP A 9 25.18 -49.44 -26.07
N SER A 10 25.68 -48.74 -25.05
CA SER A 10 27.13 -48.62 -24.84
C SER A 10 27.42 -48.32 -23.36
N PRO A 11 27.94 -49.28 -22.56
CA PRO A 11 28.08 -49.12 -21.11
C PRO A 11 29.35 -48.40 -20.63
N ASP A 12 30.22 -47.86 -21.50
CA ASP A 12 31.58 -47.47 -21.04
C ASP A 12 32.14 -46.16 -21.66
N LYS A 13 31.42 -45.03 -21.59
CA LYS A 13 32.00 -43.71 -21.98
C LYS A 13 31.59 -42.52 -21.09
N TRP A 14 31.58 -42.71 -19.78
CA TRP A 14 31.69 -41.59 -18.83
C TRP A 14 33.03 -41.73 -18.09
N PRO A 15 33.82 -40.66 -17.90
CA PRO A 15 35.12 -40.76 -17.22
C PRO A 15 34.95 -41.33 -15.80
N GLU A 16 35.74 -42.35 -15.45
CA GLU A 16 35.64 -43.14 -14.20
C GLU A 16 35.91 -42.36 -12.90
N THR A 17 36.15 -41.05 -12.95
CA THR A 17 36.52 -40.23 -11.79
C THR A 17 35.43 -39.27 -11.34
N TYR A 18 34.20 -39.77 -11.17
CA TYR A 18 33.21 -39.04 -10.39
C TYR A 18 33.38 -39.37 -8.91
N TRP A 19 33.80 -38.38 -8.11
CA TRP A 19 33.78 -38.46 -6.65
C TRP A 19 32.35 -38.75 -6.18
N ARG A 20 32.06 -40.01 -5.83
CA ARG A 20 30.80 -40.36 -5.19
C ARG A 20 30.86 -39.90 -3.75
N ARG A 21 30.07 -38.86 -3.42
CA ARG A 21 29.93 -38.40 -2.04
C ARG A 21 29.38 -39.57 -1.20
N PRO A 22 30.13 -40.08 -0.20
CA PRO A 22 29.63 -41.15 0.64
C PRO A 22 28.40 -40.65 1.40
N ILE A 23 27.26 -41.31 1.20
CA ILE A 23 26.04 -41.04 1.96
C ILE A 23 26.16 -41.79 3.29
N PRO A 24 26.12 -41.10 4.45
CA PRO A 24 26.19 -41.77 5.74
C PRO A 24 25.14 -42.88 5.88
N THR A 25 25.54 -44.02 6.43
CA THR A 25 24.61 -45.09 6.81
C THR A 25 23.91 -44.69 8.11
N ALA A 26 22.87 -43.86 7.98
CA ALA A 26 22.01 -43.42 9.08
C ALA A 26 20.57 -43.93 8.89
N HIS A 27 19.80 -43.98 9.98
CA HIS A 27 18.35 -44.18 9.92
C HIS A 27 17.67 -42.92 9.37
N TRP A 28 17.76 -42.70 8.06
CA TRP A 28 17.32 -41.47 7.39
C TRP A 28 15.87 -41.11 7.70
N GLN A 29 14.98 -42.09 7.86
CA GLN A 29 13.59 -41.85 8.29
C GLN A 29 13.52 -41.20 9.68
N GLY A 30 14.29 -41.71 10.65
CA GLY A 30 14.35 -41.16 12.01
C GLY A 30 14.98 -39.77 12.03
N VAL A 31 16.04 -39.56 11.24
CA VAL A 31 16.68 -38.24 11.09
C VAL A 31 15.73 -37.22 10.46
N SER A 32 15.02 -37.60 9.39
CA SER A 32 14.03 -36.75 8.73
C SER A 32 12.86 -36.40 9.66
N LEU A 33 12.34 -37.37 10.42
CA LEU A 33 11.28 -37.13 11.39
C LEU A 33 11.75 -36.19 12.51
N LEU A 34 12.93 -36.45 13.09
CA LEU A 34 13.49 -35.58 14.13
C LEU A 34 13.70 -34.16 13.60
N THR A 35 14.24 -34.01 12.38
CA THR A 35 14.44 -32.71 11.73
C THR A 35 13.12 -31.98 11.55
N ALA A 36 12.08 -32.67 11.04
CA ALA A 36 10.75 -32.09 10.87
C ALA A 36 10.15 -31.63 12.21
N LEU A 37 10.27 -32.45 13.27
CA LEU A 37 9.78 -32.08 14.61
C LEU A 37 10.51 -30.87 15.17
N LEU A 38 11.84 -30.80 15.03
CA LEU A 38 12.63 -29.65 15.49
C LEU A 38 12.27 -28.37 14.74
N VAL A 39 12.09 -28.45 13.41
CA VAL A 39 11.67 -27.31 12.60
C VAL A 39 10.27 -26.83 13.00
N LEU A 40 9.32 -27.76 13.18
CA LEU A 40 7.96 -27.41 13.62
C LEU A 40 7.95 -26.80 15.02
N ALA A 41 8.72 -27.36 15.96
CA ALA A 41 8.86 -26.81 17.30
C ALA A 41 9.46 -25.39 17.27
N PHE A 42 10.49 -25.18 16.46
CA PHE A 42 11.08 -23.85 16.26
C PHE A 42 10.07 -22.86 15.70
N LEU A 43 9.36 -23.21 14.62
CA LEU A 43 8.35 -22.34 14.01
C LEU A 43 7.21 -22.02 14.97
N PHE A 44 6.78 -23.01 15.78
CA PHE A 44 5.76 -22.80 16.81
C PHE A 44 6.22 -21.81 17.88
N VAL A 45 7.44 -21.99 18.41
CA VAL A 45 8.02 -21.07 19.39
C VAL A 45 8.20 -19.68 18.79
N TRP A 46 8.67 -19.59 17.54
CA TRP A 46 8.89 -18.33 16.83
C TRP A 46 7.59 -17.55 16.62
N GLU A 47 6.54 -18.20 16.12
CA GLU A 47 5.22 -17.61 15.94
C GLU A 47 4.60 -17.19 17.28
N THR A 48 4.69 -18.05 18.30
CA THR A 48 4.17 -17.75 19.64
C THR A 48 4.87 -16.55 20.25
N TRP A 49 6.20 -16.47 20.11
CA TRP A 49 6.99 -15.36 20.62
C TRP A 49 6.56 -14.02 20.01
N TRP A 50 6.36 -13.96 18.68
CA TRP A 50 5.94 -12.73 18.02
C TRP A 50 4.52 -12.30 18.37
N ARG A 51 3.61 -13.26 18.54
CA ARG A 51 2.26 -12.96 19.03
C ARG A 51 2.27 -12.39 20.45
N LEU A 52 3.11 -12.95 21.32
CA LEU A 52 3.29 -12.43 22.68
C LEU A 52 3.96 -11.04 22.70
N ASP A 53 4.82 -10.72 21.73
CA ASP A 53 5.39 -9.37 21.55
C ASP A 53 4.35 -8.34 21.07
N GLY A 54 3.20 -8.82 20.57
CA GLY A 54 2.07 -8.00 20.13
C GLY A 54 1.81 -7.99 18.63
N TYR A 55 2.52 -8.80 17.84
CA TYR A 55 2.25 -8.92 16.40
C TYR A 55 1.03 -9.79 16.12
N GLU A 56 0.32 -9.39 15.07
CA GLU A 56 -0.80 -10.11 14.49
C GLU A 56 -0.51 -10.44 13.01
N PRO A 57 -1.23 -11.39 12.40
CA PRO A 57 -1.05 -11.70 10.98
C PRO A 57 -1.28 -10.47 10.09
N SER A 58 -0.32 -10.10 9.25
CA SER A 58 -0.40 -8.95 8.36
C SER A 58 -0.16 -9.37 6.93
N PHE A 59 -0.87 -8.73 6.01
CA PHE A 59 -0.58 -8.88 4.59
C PHE A 59 0.63 -8.04 4.19
N GLU A 60 1.27 -8.42 3.08
CA GLU A 60 2.31 -7.63 2.41
C GLU A 60 1.70 -6.82 1.26
N GLU A 61 2.02 -5.53 1.18
CA GLU A 61 1.59 -4.68 0.06
C GLU A 61 2.45 -5.00 -1.17
N THR A 62 1.91 -5.83 -2.06
CA THR A 62 2.58 -6.24 -3.29
C THR A 62 1.89 -5.69 -4.53
N ALA A 63 2.66 -5.47 -5.59
CA ALA A 63 2.10 -5.08 -6.89
C ALA A 63 1.13 -6.14 -7.45
N GLU A 64 1.32 -7.43 -7.12
CA GLU A 64 0.38 -8.49 -7.49
C GLU A 64 -0.97 -8.37 -6.76
N LEU A 65 -0.94 -8.10 -5.45
CA LEU A 65 -2.16 -7.89 -4.66
C LEU A 65 -2.93 -6.65 -5.17
N TRP A 66 -2.23 -5.55 -5.46
CA TRP A 66 -2.82 -4.36 -6.08
C TRP A 66 -3.42 -4.69 -7.46
N ALA A 67 -2.68 -5.37 -8.33
CA ALA A 67 -3.12 -5.71 -9.68
C ALA A 67 -4.40 -6.56 -9.66
N ARG A 68 -4.52 -7.50 -8.71
CA ARG A 68 -5.72 -8.31 -8.51
C ARG A 68 -6.92 -7.52 -8.02
N MET A 69 -6.70 -6.48 -7.22
CA MET A 69 -7.79 -5.57 -6.84
C MET A 69 -8.21 -4.71 -8.04
N ARG A 70 -7.26 -4.25 -8.84
CA ARG A 70 -7.56 -3.49 -10.07
C ARG A 70 -8.32 -4.33 -11.10
N ASP A 71 -8.02 -5.62 -11.21
CA ASP A 71 -8.76 -6.55 -12.07
C ASP A 71 -10.22 -6.78 -11.64
N LYS A 72 -10.60 -6.39 -10.42
CA LYS A 72 -12.00 -6.41 -9.96
C LYS A 72 -12.77 -5.15 -10.34
N ALA A 73 -12.08 -4.05 -10.67
CA ALA A 73 -12.68 -2.77 -11.05
C ALA A 73 -12.93 -2.73 -12.56
N GLY A 74 -13.91 -1.93 -12.98
CA GLY A 74 -14.28 -1.78 -14.39
C GLY A 74 -15.35 -2.78 -14.83
N THR A 75 -16.19 -3.27 -13.92
CA THR A 75 -17.30 -4.19 -14.26
C THR A 75 -18.45 -3.53 -15.03
N GLY A 76 -18.41 -2.20 -15.22
CA GLY A 76 -19.47 -1.41 -15.84
C GLY A 76 -20.67 -1.13 -14.93
N ALA A 77 -20.63 -1.59 -13.68
CA ALA A 77 -21.67 -1.34 -12.70
C ALA A 77 -21.66 0.14 -12.23
N PRO A 78 -22.77 0.91 -12.41
CA PRO A 78 -22.81 2.33 -12.04
C PRO A 78 -22.67 2.61 -10.54
N ASP A 79 -22.90 1.61 -9.69
CA ASP A 79 -22.75 1.65 -8.24
C ASP A 79 -21.40 1.10 -7.75
N GLU A 80 -20.50 0.71 -8.66
CA GLU A 80 -19.13 0.31 -8.32
C GLU A 80 -18.38 1.52 -7.75
N VAL A 81 -17.88 1.39 -6.53
CA VAL A 81 -17.04 2.41 -5.90
C VAL A 81 -15.60 1.95 -5.92
N VAL A 82 -14.74 2.71 -6.59
CA VAL A 82 -13.29 2.54 -6.58
C VAL A 82 -12.69 3.71 -5.83
N TYR A 83 -11.66 3.46 -5.03
CA TYR A 83 -10.92 4.55 -4.42
C TYR A 83 -9.43 4.43 -4.63
N ILE A 84 -8.80 5.56 -4.97
CA ILE A 84 -7.37 5.73 -5.20
C ILE A 84 -6.85 6.82 -4.29
N GLY A 85 -5.54 6.87 -4.10
CA GLY A 85 -4.89 7.86 -3.27
C GLY A 85 -3.57 7.34 -2.72
N SER A 86 -3.04 8.09 -1.78
CA SER A 86 -1.82 7.75 -1.07
C SER A 86 -2.14 7.09 0.28
N SER A 87 -1.30 7.33 1.29
CA SER A 87 -1.44 6.71 2.60
C SER A 87 -2.69 7.15 3.37
N ARG A 88 -3.11 8.41 3.31
CA ARG A 88 -4.29 8.89 4.08
C ARG A 88 -5.56 8.11 3.79
N ILE A 89 -6.03 8.10 2.55
CA ILE A 89 -7.24 7.31 2.21
C ILE A 89 -7.05 5.81 2.47
N GLN A 90 -5.82 5.29 2.43
CA GLN A 90 -5.56 3.86 2.70
C GLN A 90 -5.67 3.50 4.19
N PHE A 91 -5.42 4.44 5.11
CA PHE A 91 -5.63 4.28 6.55
C PHE A 91 -7.04 4.72 6.98
N ASP A 92 -7.44 5.89 6.50
CA ASP A 92 -8.50 6.72 7.07
C ASP A 92 -9.89 6.40 6.52
N PHE A 93 -9.97 5.59 5.45
CA PHE A 93 -11.23 5.16 4.84
C PHE A 93 -11.59 3.72 5.19
N ASP A 94 -12.73 3.53 5.85
CA ASP A 94 -13.23 2.23 6.30
C ASP A 94 -14.26 1.64 5.33
N MET A 95 -13.83 0.64 4.55
CA MET A 95 -14.71 -0.04 3.59
C MET A 95 -15.89 -0.79 4.22
N ALA A 96 -15.75 -1.29 5.46
CA ALA A 96 -16.83 -2.01 6.12
C ALA A 96 -17.92 -1.03 6.57
N VAL A 97 -17.51 0.10 7.16
CA VAL A 97 -18.41 1.22 7.49
C VAL A 97 -19.06 1.77 6.23
N TRP A 98 -18.28 1.95 5.16
CA TRP A 98 -18.83 2.37 3.87
C TRP A 98 -19.91 1.41 3.39
N GLN A 99 -19.62 0.10 3.33
CA GLN A 99 -20.57 -0.88 2.85
C GLN A 99 -21.85 -0.90 3.71
N GLN A 100 -21.71 -0.74 5.02
CA GLN A 100 -22.81 -0.71 5.96
C GLN A 100 -23.69 0.55 5.83
N ASP A 101 -23.07 1.74 5.77
CA ASP A 101 -23.76 3.02 5.93
C ASP A 101 -24.03 3.73 4.59
N PHE A 102 -23.18 3.54 3.57
CA PHE A 102 -23.43 4.05 2.22
C PHE A 102 -24.50 3.21 1.52
N GLY A 103 -24.39 1.88 1.64
CA GLY A 103 -25.20 0.88 0.93
C GLY A 103 -24.57 0.46 -0.40
N GLY A 104 -24.87 -0.76 -0.87
CA GLY A 104 -24.35 -1.28 -2.14
C GLY A 104 -23.10 -2.16 -2.01
N SER A 105 -22.30 -2.17 -3.08
CA SER A 105 -21.12 -3.04 -3.20
C SER A 105 -19.95 -2.56 -2.32
N LYS A 106 -19.15 -3.52 -1.82
CA LYS A 106 -17.91 -3.18 -1.08
C LYS A 106 -16.96 -2.41 -2.02
N PRO A 107 -16.39 -1.26 -1.59
CA PRO A 107 -15.47 -0.51 -2.43
C PRO A 107 -14.21 -1.30 -2.81
N ILE A 108 -13.66 -0.97 -3.97
CA ILE A 108 -12.41 -1.56 -4.47
C ILE A 108 -11.25 -0.63 -4.11
N ALA A 109 -10.38 -1.10 -3.23
CA ALA A 109 -9.20 -0.39 -2.77
C ALA A 109 -8.07 -0.45 -3.79
N LEU A 110 -7.70 0.71 -4.36
CA LEU A 110 -6.52 0.92 -5.20
C LEU A 110 -5.51 1.97 -4.69
N PRO A 111 -5.57 2.54 -3.47
CA PRO A 111 -4.52 3.44 -3.02
C PRO A 111 -3.21 2.69 -2.76
N LYS A 112 -2.12 3.44 -2.66
CA LYS A 112 -0.82 2.91 -2.26
C LYS A 112 -0.08 3.92 -1.38
N VAL A 113 0.29 3.49 -0.18
CA VAL A 113 1.10 4.27 0.76
C VAL A 113 2.37 4.78 0.07
N GLY A 114 2.63 6.08 0.21
CA GLY A 114 3.86 6.74 -0.23
C GLY A 114 3.94 7.04 -1.72
N THR A 115 2.87 6.83 -2.50
CA THR A 115 2.89 7.05 -3.96
C THR A 115 1.95 8.15 -4.41
N CYS A 116 2.16 8.64 -5.63
CA CYS A 116 1.26 9.57 -6.31
C CYS A 116 0.05 8.80 -6.86
N PRO A 117 -1.19 9.26 -6.65
CA PRO A 117 -2.36 8.58 -7.19
C PRO A 117 -2.67 8.92 -8.66
N ARG A 118 -2.04 9.96 -9.23
CA ARG A 118 -2.34 10.42 -10.61
C ARG A 118 -2.14 9.31 -11.66
N PRO A 119 -1.10 8.46 -11.63
CA PRO A 119 -1.01 7.32 -12.55
C PRO A 119 -2.21 6.37 -12.47
N PHE A 120 -2.76 6.13 -11.27
CA PHE A 120 -3.95 5.29 -11.11
C PHE A 120 -5.21 5.99 -11.62
N LEU A 121 -5.31 7.31 -11.45
CA LEU A 121 -6.38 8.11 -12.04
C LEU A 121 -6.36 7.99 -13.57
N SER A 122 -5.21 8.19 -14.21
CA SER A 122 -5.06 8.05 -15.66
C SER A 122 -5.38 6.62 -16.15
N ASP A 123 -4.94 5.58 -15.43
CA ASP A 123 -5.28 4.19 -15.76
C ASP A 123 -6.79 3.91 -15.69
N ILE A 124 -7.52 4.53 -14.76
CA ILE A 124 -8.98 4.43 -14.69
C ILE A 124 -9.63 5.30 -15.76
N ALA A 125 -9.07 6.49 -16.05
CA ALA A 125 -9.56 7.36 -17.11
C ALA A 125 -9.42 6.73 -18.51
N ASP A 126 -8.40 5.91 -18.73
CA ASP A 126 -8.19 5.17 -19.97
C ASP A 126 -8.95 3.83 -20.02
N ASP A 127 -9.66 3.45 -18.95
CA ASP A 127 -10.52 2.26 -18.90
C ASP A 127 -11.94 2.57 -19.43
N PRO A 128 -12.30 2.14 -20.66
CA PRO A 128 -13.59 2.49 -21.27
C PRO A 128 -14.80 1.87 -20.55
N ASP A 129 -14.58 0.82 -19.75
CA ASP A 129 -15.64 0.08 -19.07
C ASP A 129 -15.97 0.67 -17.69
N PHE A 130 -15.11 1.52 -17.14
CA PHE A 130 -15.37 2.16 -15.86
C PHE A 130 -16.43 3.27 -15.97
N LYS A 131 -17.55 3.08 -15.26
CA LYS A 131 -18.71 4.01 -15.17
C LYS A 131 -19.18 4.24 -13.72
N GLY A 132 -18.37 3.81 -12.76
CA GLY A 132 -18.69 3.88 -11.34
C GLY A 132 -18.34 5.23 -10.70
N VAL A 133 -18.18 5.20 -9.39
CA VAL A 133 -17.69 6.33 -8.58
C VAL A 133 -16.22 6.13 -8.26
N LEU A 134 -15.39 7.10 -8.61
CA LEU A 134 -13.99 7.17 -8.22
C LEU A 134 -13.78 8.19 -7.09
N ILE A 135 -13.40 7.71 -5.92
CA ILE A 135 -12.98 8.56 -4.81
C ILE A 135 -11.45 8.70 -4.86
N CYS A 136 -10.96 9.92 -5.04
CA CYS A 136 -9.53 10.20 -5.12
C CYS A 136 -9.04 10.95 -3.87
N GLY A 137 -8.31 10.26 -3.01
CA GLY A 137 -7.67 10.84 -1.82
C GLY A 137 -6.49 11.73 -2.19
N VAL A 138 -6.52 13.00 -1.77
CA VAL A 138 -5.46 13.98 -2.02
C VAL A 138 -4.59 14.13 -0.78
N THR A 139 -3.31 13.77 -0.91
CA THR A 139 -2.22 14.12 0.01
C THR A 139 -1.27 15.03 -0.76
N GLU A 140 -1.18 16.30 -0.38
CA GLU A 140 -0.68 17.39 -1.22
C GLU A 140 0.75 17.13 -1.73
N LEU A 141 1.66 16.73 -0.83
CA LEU A 141 3.04 16.36 -1.16
C LEU A 141 3.14 15.29 -2.26
N LEU A 142 2.21 14.33 -2.29
CA LEU A 142 2.27 13.17 -3.18
C LEU A 142 1.43 13.37 -4.43
N PHE A 143 0.27 14.01 -4.31
CA PHE A 143 -0.62 14.30 -5.44
C PHE A 143 0.02 15.28 -6.41
N PHE A 144 0.55 16.40 -5.89
CA PHE A 144 1.19 17.44 -6.67
C PHE A 144 2.68 17.20 -6.91
N ALA A 145 3.20 16.01 -6.61
CA ALA A 145 4.57 15.65 -6.98
C ALA A 145 4.71 15.64 -8.51
N PRO A 146 5.85 16.08 -9.07
CA PRO A 146 6.05 16.09 -10.52
C PRO A 146 6.04 14.67 -11.10
N ASP A 147 5.76 14.57 -12.39
CA ASP A 147 5.88 13.32 -13.13
C ASP A 147 7.31 12.77 -13.02
N MET A 148 7.44 11.44 -13.08
CA MET A 148 8.71 10.72 -12.92
C MET A 148 9.41 10.88 -11.55
N SER A 149 8.88 11.70 -10.63
CA SER A 149 9.33 11.71 -9.24
C SER A 149 9.21 10.31 -8.62
N PRO A 150 9.98 9.99 -7.56
CA PRO A 150 9.90 8.69 -6.90
C PRO A 150 8.47 8.22 -6.57
N PRO A 151 7.58 9.04 -5.95
CA PRO A 151 6.21 8.59 -5.66
C PRO A 151 5.37 8.36 -6.92
N HIS A 152 5.61 9.09 -8.00
CA HIS A 152 4.94 8.88 -9.29
C HIS A 152 5.43 7.60 -9.98
N SER A 153 6.75 7.43 -10.09
CA SER A 153 7.37 6.27 -10.72
C SER A 153 7.01 4.95 -10.02
N GLU A 154 6.87 4.96 -8.69
CA GLU A 154 6.43 3.80 -7.91
C GLU A 154 4.98 3.40 -8.27
N ALA A 155 4.06 4.35 -8.40
CA ALA A 155 2.69 4.05 -8.85
C ALA A 155 2.68 3.50 -10.29
N THR A 156 3.49 4.06 -11.19
CA THR A 156 3.65 3.52 -12.55
C THR A 156 4.23 2.10 -12.55
N ALA A 157 5.11 1.75 -11.61
CA ALA A 157 5.65 0.40 -11.50
C ALA A 157 4.56 -0.64 -11.18
N TYR A 158 3.55 -0.30 -10.36
CA TYR A 158 2.41 -1.17 -10.07
C TYR A 158 1.54 -1.42 -11.30
N LEU A 159 1.31 -0.38 -12.12
CA LEU A 159 0.62 -0.50 -13.40
C LEU A 159 1.41 -1.38 -14.38
N ASN A 160 2.73 -1.18 -14.47
CA ASN A 160 3.60 -1.98 -15.31
C ASN A 160 3.65 -3.45 -14.87
N HIS A 161 3.64 -3.71 -13.56
CA HIS A 161 3.50 -5.06 -13.02
C HIS A 161 2.20 -5.70 -13.49
N ARG A 162 1.05 -5.01 -13.35
CA ARG A 162 -0.25 -5.51 -13.82
C ARG A 162 -0.25 -5.87 -15.30
N LYS A 163 0.38 -5.06 -16.14
CA LYS A 163 0.49 -5.31 -17.60
C LYS A 163 1.40 -6.51 -17.92
N ASN A 164 2.43 -6.75 -17.11
CA ASN A 164 3.48 -7.75 -17.37
C ASN A 164 3.55 -8.84 -16.28
N ARG A 165 2.43 -9.23 -15.67
CA ARG A 165 2.43 -10.15 -14.52
C ARG A 165 3.02 -11.52 -14.88
N PRO A 166 4.08 -11.97 -14.20
CA PRO A 166 4.60 -13.31 -14.42
C PRO A 166 3.69 -14.37 -13.77
N ILE A 167 3.73 -15.60 -14.29
CA ILE A 167 2.96 -16.73 -13.73
C ILE A 167 3.37 -17.01 -12.28
N SER A 168 4.65 -16.80 -11.94
CA SER A 168 5.17 -16.97 -10.59
C SER A 168 4.50 -16.07 -9.56
N SER A 169 4.05 -14.87 -9.94
CA SER A 169 3.28 -14.00 -9.03
C SER A 169 1.93 -14.60 -8.66
N ARG A 170 1.32 -15.39 -9.54
CA ARG A 170 0.06 -16.08 -9.22
C ARG A 170 0.26 -17.19 -8.19
N THR A 171 1.32 -17.98 -8.35
CA THR A 171 1.65 -19.05 -7.40
C THR A 171 2.07 -18.48 -6.05
N ASP A 172 2.86 -17.40 -6.05
CA ASP A 172 3.25 -16.71 -4.83
C ASP A 172 2.02 -16.23 -4.06
N PHE A 173 1.10 -15.52 -4.71
CA PHE A 173 -0.15 -15.05 -4.09
C PHE A 173 -0.97 -16.18 -3.47
N LEU A 174 -1.16 -17.30 -4.19
CA LEU A 174 -1.97 -18.42 -3.71
C LEU A 174 -1.36 -19.13 -2.50
N LEU A 175 -0.03 -19.13 -2.37
CA LEU A 175 0.68 -19.73 -1.25
C LEU A 175 0.84 -18.74 -0.09
N SER A 176 1.09 -17.47 -0.38
CA SER A 176 1.42 -16.46 0.62
C SER A 176 0.19 -15.96 1.37
N VAL A 177 -0.95 -15.77 0.70
CA VAL A 177 -2.17 -15.23 1.33
C VAL A 177 -2.67 -16.08 2.51
N PRO A 178 -2.84 -17.41 2.39
CA PRO A 178 -3.26 -18.22 3.53
C PRO A 178 -2.27 -18.16 4.69
N LEU A 179 -0.97 -18.17 4.40
CA LEU A 179 0.08 -18.11 5.42
C LEU A 179 0.12 -16.74 6.11
N GLN A 180 0.06 -15.64 5.35
CA GLN A 180 0.01 -14.27 5.87
C GLN A 180 -1.25 -14.01 6.70
N SER A 181 -2.37 -14.65 6.37
CA SER A 181 -3.61 -14.56 7.15
C SER A 181 -3.51 -15.28 8.50
N ALA A 182 -2.62 -16.26 8.62
CA ALA A 182 -2.52 -17.15 9.77
C ALA A 182 -1.30 -16.89 10.66
N LEU A 183 -0.18 -16.40 10.12
CA LEU A 183 1.10 -16.31 10.82
C LEU A 183 1.54 -14.86 11.02
N ALA A 184 1.70 -14.45 12.28
CA ALA A 184 2.23 -13.14 12.65
C ALA A 184 3.71 -12.99 12.31
N SER A 185 4.48 -14.09 12.41
CA SER A 185 5.92 -14.11 12.14
C SER A 185 6.29 -13.80 10.68
N LEU A 186 5.31 -13.82 9.76
CA LEU A 186 5.49 -13.48 8.35
C LEU A 186 5.34 -11.98 8.07
N ASN A 187 5.24 -11.14 9.11
CA ASN A 187 5.22 -9.69 8.93
C ASN A 187 6.45 -9.23 8.13
N ALA A 188 6.19 -8.79 6.90
CA ALA A 188 7.20 -8.47 5.92
C ALA A 188 7.90 -7.12 6.18
N GLU A 189 7.30 -6.24 6.96
CA GLU A 189 7.85 -4.92 7.26
C GLU A 189 8.88 -4.99 8.38
N ASP A 190 8.55 -5.71 9.46
CA ASP A 190 9.30 -5.66 10.71
C ASP A 190 10.11 -6.93 11.01
N LEU A 191 9.62 -8.10 10.59
CA LEU A 191 10.14 -9.39 11.05
C LEU A 191 11.00 -10.12 10.01
N LYS A 192 11.26 -9.52 8.84
CA LYS A 192 12.29 -10.01 7.91
C LYS A 192 13.65 -10.04 8.63
N LEU A 193 14.42 -11.11 8.44
CA LEU A 193 15.72 -11.29 9.13
C LEU A 193 16.65 -10.07 8.98
N GLY A 194 16.75 -9.51 7.76
CA GLY A 194 17.54 -8.31 7.51
C GLY A 194 17.01 -7.06 8.23
N THR A 195 15.71 -6.96 8.47
CA THR A 195 15.11 -5.91 9.28
C THR A 195 15.39 -6.13 10.76
N LEU A 196 15.19 -7.34 11.28
CA LEU A 196 15.48 -7.69 12.68
C LEU A 196 16.95 -7.43 13.02
N LEU A 197 17.87 -7.86 12.17
CA LEU A 197 19.30 -7.62 12.35
C LEU A 197 19.61 -6.12 12.36
N ARG A 198 19.15 -5.37 11.36
CA ARG A 198 19.50 -3.94 11.24
C ARG A 198 18.81 -3.05 12.28
N LYS A 199 17.52 -3.27 12.53
CA LYS A 199 16.67 -2.37 13.32
C LYS A 199 16.51 -2.79 14.78
N ARG A 200 16.63 -4.10 15.10
CA ARG A 200 16.32 -4.62 16.44
C ARG A 200 17.51 -5.20 17.18
N TRP A 201 18.39 -5.97 16.52
CA TRP A 201 19.42 -6.74 17.21
C TRP A 201 20.84 -6.15 17.12
N LEU A 202 21.25 -5.59 15.97
CA LEU A 202 22.61 -5.09 15.78
C LEU A 202 22.71 -3.56 15.85
N ALA A 203 21.63 -2.82 15.55
CA ALA A 203 21.55 -1.36 15.57
C ALA A 203 22.83 -0.67 15.05
N LEU A 204 23.25 -1.04 13.83
CA LEU A 204 24.49 -0.50 13.24
C LEU A 204 24.33 0.99 12.95
N PRO A 205 25.24 1.87 13.45
CA PRO A 205 25.17 3.28 13.15
C PRO A 205 25.39 3.52 11.65
N ASN A 206 24.70 4.53 11.11
CA ASN A 206 24.98 5.01 9.77
C ASN A 206 26.42 5.55 9.72
N ARG A 207 27.08 5.35 8.58
CA ARG A 207 28.41 5.94 8.35
C ARG A 207 28.30 7.46 8.40
N GLU A 208 29.36 8.11 8.88
CA GLU A 208 29.43 9.57 8.91
C GLU A 208 29.21 10.16 7.51
N GLY A 209 28.42 11.23 7.43
CA GLY A 209 28.04 11.88 6.16
C GLY A 209 27.00 11.13 5.32
N SER A 210 26.47 9.99 5.79
CA SER A 210 25.45 9.25 5.07
C SER A 210 24.11 9.99 5.09
N ARG A 211 23.56 10.27 3.90
CA ARG A 211 22.26 10.93 3.71
C ARG A 211 21.17 9.88 3.51
N ILE A 212 20.88 9.13 4.56
CA ILE A 212 19.82 8.11 4.56
C ILE A 212 18.64 8.69 5.33
N MET A 213 17.44 8.62 4.73
CA MET A 213 16.23 8.97 5.44
C MET A 213 16.00 8.00 6.60
N PRO A 214 15.52 8.46 7.76
CA PRO A 214 15.28 7.55 8.86
C PRO A 214 14.21 6.52 8.48
N ASP A 215 14.48 5.26 8.76
CA ASP A 215 13.50 4.20 8.60
C ASP A 215 12.35 4.37 9.60
N LEU A 216 11.13 4.04 9.17
CA LEU A 216 10.01 3.92 10.10
C LEU A 216 10.32 2.85 11.17
N PRO A 217 9.96 3.15 12.43
CA PRO A 217 10.12 2.20 13.52
C PRO A 217 9.18 1.00 13.35
N PRO A 218 9.49 -0.15 13.97
CA PRO A 218 8.57 -1.27 14.02
C PRO A 218 7.23 -0.87 14.66
N TYR A 219 6.20 -1.66 14.40
CA TYR A 219 4.84 -1.40 14.87
C TYR A 219 4.20 -0.16 14.26
N PHE A 220 4.67 0.34 13.11
CA PHE A 220 4.02 1.48 12.46
C PHE A 220 2.62 1.14 11.94
N ALA A 221 2.53 0.17 11.01
CA ALA A 221 1.26 -0.20 10.42
C ALA A 221 1.13 -1.69 10.09
N ARG A 222 -0.12 -2.12 9.94
CA ARG A 222 -0.55 -3.45 9.55
C ARG A 222 -1.50 -3.34 8.37
N ILE A 223 -1.47 -4.35 7.51
CA ILE A 223 -2.32 -4.44 6.33
C ILE A 223 -3.36 -5.53 6.52
N GLY A 224 -4.62 -5.17 6.31
CA GLY A 224 -5.75 -6.09 6.29
C GLY A 224 -5.91 -6.84 4.96
N PRO A 225 -6.76 -7.88 4.92
CA PRO A 225 -6.99 -8.69 3.70
C PRO A 225 -7.58 -7.90 2.52
N ASP A 226 -8.16 -6.74 2.79
CA ASP A 226 -8.72 -5.82 1.81
C ASP A 226 -7.77 -4.67 1.45
N ARG A 227 -6.47 -4.79 1.79
CA ARG A 227 -5.42 -3.79 1.56
C ARG A 227 -5.58 -2.49 2.36
N ARG A 228 -6.49 -2.45 3.32
CA ARG A 228 -6.57 -1.32 4.23
C ARG A 228 -5.39 -1.34 5.21
N TYR A 229 -4.82 -0.17 5.45
CA TYR A 229 -3.81 0.00 6.47
C TYR A 229 -4.44 0.39 7.80
N HIS A 230 -3.85 -0.08 8.89
CA HIS A 230 -4.16 0.32 10.25
C HIS A 230 -2.88 0.53 11.02
N MET A 231 -2.85 1.49 11.93
CA MET A 231 -1.79 1.54 12.91
C MET A 231 -1.83 0.30 13.80
N TRP A 232 -0.66 -0.16 14.27
CA TRP A 232 -0.66 -1.11 15.37
C TRP A 232 -1.19 -0.44 16.63
N SER A 233 -1.82 -1.22 17.53
CA SER A 233 -2.28 -0.70 18.83
C SER A 233 -1.19 0.04 19.60
N ARG A 234 0.07 -0.41 19.47
CA ARG A 234 1.25 0.24 20.05
C ARG A 234 1.49 1.64 19.45
N MET A 235 1.39 1.81 18.14
CA MET A 235 1.52 3.12 17.47
C MET A 235 0.41 4.09 17.88
N GLU A 236 -0.81 3.59 18.09
CA GLU A 236 -1.94 4.42 18.53
C GLU A 236 -1.81 4.89 20.00
N GLN A 237 -1.08 4.17 20.84
CA GLN A 237 -1.08 4.38 22.30
C GLN A 237 0.25 4.89 22.87
N GLU A 238 1.39 4.56 22.24
CA GLU A 238 2.71 4.88 22.78
C GLU A 238 3.23 6.22 22.23
N ALA A 239 3.13 7.27 23.04
CA ALA A 239 3.62 8.61 22.69
C ALA A 239 5.10 8.64 22.20
N PRO A 240 6.06 7.90 22.79
CA PRO A 240 7.43 7.91 22.28
C PRO A 240 7.57 7.37 20.85
N LEU A 241 6.72 6.40 20.48
CA LEU A 241 6.69 5.86 19.11
C LEU A 241 6.08 6.89 18.15
N GLN A 242 5.00 7.56 18.57
CA GLN A 242 4.38 8.67 17.85
C GLN A 242 5.36 9.79 17.58
N GLU A 243 6.02 10.30 18.62
CA GLU A 243 7.03 11.36 18.51
C GLU A 243 8.17 10.97 17.55
N LYS A 244 8.62 9.71 17.59
CA LYS A 244 9.66 9.25 16.66
C LYS A 244 9.20 9.35 15.21
N VAL A 245 7.99 8.90 14.90
CA VAL A 245 7.43 8.97 13.53
C VAL A 245 7.17 10.42 13.11
N GLN A 246 6.66 11.26 14.02
CA GLN A 246 6.47 12.70 13.80
C GLN A 246 7.79 13.37 13.35
N GLN A 247 8.91 13.05 14.02
CA GLN A 247 10.24 13.57 13.63
C GLN A 247 10.72 13.04 12.28
N ILE A 248 10.27 11.85 11.86
CA ILE A 248 10.57 11.32 10.53
C ILE A 248 9.82 12.12 9.46
N TRP A 249 8.58 12.52 9.69
CA TRP A 249 7.80 13.26 8.69
C TRP A 249 8.32 14.65 8.35
N LEU A 250 8.86 15.36 9.33
CA LEU A 250 9.35 16.72 9.12
C LEU A 250 10.30 16.84 7.91
N PRO A 251 11.39 16.06 7.77
CA PRO A 251 12.25 16.14 6.58
C PRO A 251 11.55 15.69 5.29
N TRP A 252 10.63 14.73 5.33
CA TRP A 252 9.87 14.31 4.13
C TRP A 252 8.98 15.44 3.59
N PHE A 253 8.31 16.17 4.48
CA PHE A 253 7.38 17.24 4.12
C PHE A 253 8.02 18.63 4.03
N THR A 254 9.30 18.77 4.37
CA THR A 254 10.07 20.02 4.20
C THR A 254 11.15 19.93 3.11
N MET A 255 11.28 18.78 2.44
CA MET A 255 12.22 18.63 1.32
C MET A 255 11.82 19.46 0.11
N GLY A 256 12.80 20.19 -0.45
CA GLY A 256 12.68 20.99 -1.68
C GLY A 256 11.62 22.09 -1.61
N PRO A 257 11.42 22.90 -2.66
CA PRO A 257 10.21 23.70 -2.82
C PRO A 257 9.03 22.83 -3.30
N PRO A 258 7.78 23.22 -3.02
CA PRO A 258 6.59 22.62 -3.64
C PRO A 258 6.64 22.75 -5.17
N PHE A 259 6.04 21.80 -5.88
CA PHE A 259 5.93 21.86 -7.34
C PHE A 259 4.93 22.95 -7.75
N ALA A 260 5.33 23.88 -8.62
CA ALA A 260 4.58 25.08 -8.95
C ALA A 260 4.88 25.59 -10.38
N GLY A 261 4.19 26.64 -10.80
CA GLY A 261 4.36 27.28 -12.12
C GLY A 261 3.81 26.43 -13.27
N GLU A 262 4.37 26.58 -14.47
CA GLU A 262 3.90 25.89 -15.69
C GLU A 262 3.80 24.36 -15.53
N GLY A 263 4.66 23.76 -14.71
CA GLY A 263 4.59 22.33 -14.40
C GLY A 263 3.33 21.95 -13.61
N LEU A 264 2.91 22.79 -12.66
CA LEU A 264 1.66 22.60 -11.93
C LEU A 264 0.46 22.80 -12.85
N ASP A 265 0.53 23.78 -13.76
CA ASP A 265 -0.53 24.03 -14.75
C ASP A 265 -0.74 22.80 -15.64
N ALA A 266 0.35 22.24 -16.19
CA ALA A 266 0.29 21.02 -16.99
C ALA A 266 -0.22 19.81 -16.19
N LEU A 267 0.13 19.71 -14.91
CA LEU A 267 -0.35 18.66 -14.02
C LEU A 267 -1.86 18.74 -13.81
N ILE A 268 -2.39 19.93 -13.48
CA ILE A 268 -3.82 20.12 -13.26
C ILE A 268 -4.60 19.89 -14.56
N GLU A 269 -4.09 20.38 -15.68
CA GLU A 269 -4.68 20.11 -17.01
C GLU A 269 -4.75 18.60 -17.31
N SER A 270 -3.69 17.84 -17.01
CA SER A 270 -3.71 16.38 -17.17
C SER A 270 -4.80 15.74 -16.30
N VAL A 271 -4.98 16.21 -15.06
CA VAL A 271 -6.03 15.70 -14.16
C VAL A 271 -7.42 16.07 -14.67
N ARG A 272 -7.62 17.29 -15.18
CA ARG A 272 -8.87 17.74 -15.80
C ARG A 272 -9.25 16.82 -16.96
N LEU A 273 -8.32 16.56 -17.87
CA LEU A 273 -8.54 15.66 -19.00
C LEU A 273 -8.93 14.23 -18.56
N ASP A 274 -8.30 13.71 -17.52
CA ASP A 274 -8.64 12.38 -16.97
C ASP A 274 -10.03 12.36 -16.32
N VAL A 275 -10.39 13.41 -15.57
CA VAL A 275 -11.73 13.58 -14.99
C VAL A 275 -12.79 13.66 -16.09
N GLU A 276 -12.56 14.48 -17.12
CA GLU A 276 -13.47 14.61 -18.26
C GLU A 276 -13.68 13.29 -18.99
N LYS A 277 -12.60 12.52 -19.23
CA LYS A 277 -12.70 11.18 -19.81
C LYS A 277 -13.60 10.28 -18.99
N ILE A 278 -13.53 10.31 -17.66
CA ILE A 278 -14.36 9.48 -16.77
C ILE A 278 -15.82 9.94 -16.81
N GLN A 279 -16.05 11.25 -16.70
CA GLN A 279 -17.39 11.84 -16.69
C GLN A 279 -18.13 11.68 -18.03
N ALA A 280 -17.41 11.78 -19.15
CA ALA A 280 -17.98 11.60 -20.49
C ALA A 280 -18.61 10.21 -20.71
N ARG A 281 -18.26 9.22 -19.89
CA ARG A 281 -18.81 7.84 -19.94
C ARG A 281 -19.91 7.59 -18.92
N GLY A 282 -20.25 8.58 -18.10
CA GLY A 282 -21.18 8.47 -16.98
C GLY A 282 -20.53 8.08 -15.65
N GLY A 283 -19.20 8.01 -15.57
CA GLY A 283 -18.50 7.87 -14.29
C GLY A 283 -18.52 9.16 -13.48
N ARG A 284 -18.29 9.06 -12.17
CA ARG A 284 -18.20 10.20 -11.26
C ARG A 284 -16.85 10.22 -10.58
N VAL A 285 -16.26 11.39 -10.39
CA VAL A 285 -15.01 11.57 -9.64
C VAL A 285 -15.28 12.50 -8.47
N VAL A 286 -14.83 12.11 -7.27
CA VAL A 286 -14.89 12.94 -6.08
C VAL A 286 -13.52 13.00 -5.45
N PHE A 287 -12.99 14.20 -5.24
CA PHE A 287 -11.74 14.40 -4.52
C PHE A 287 -12.01 14.47 -3.02
N VAL A 288 -11.16 13.84 -2.20
CA VAL A 288 -11.28 13.90 -0.74
C VAL A 288 -9.94 14.24 -0.11
N ARG A 289 -9.91 15.29 0.71
CA ARG A 289 -8.73 15.66 1.50
C ARG A 289 -8.96 15.23 2.95
N PHE A 290 -8.30 14.14 3.32
CA PHE A 290 -8.39 13.51 4.65
C PHE A 290 -7.64 14.30 5.74
N PRO A 291 -7.97 14.09 7.03
CA PRO A 291 -7.33 14.74 8.16
C PRO A 291 -5.80 14.63 8.18
N SER A 292 -5.17 15.73 8.59
CA SER A 292 -3.82 15.75 9.13
C SER A 292 -3.80 16.72 10.30
N SER A 293 -2.90 16.52 11.25
CA SER A 293 -2.88 17.26 12.52
C SER A 293 -1.50 17.82 12.85
N GLY A 294 -1.41 18.53 13.98
CA GLY A 294 -0.15 18.98 14.56
C GLY A 294 0.73 19.82 13.63
N GLN A 295 2.05 19.65 13.77
CA GLN A 295 3.02 20.42 13.01
C GLN A 295 2.98 20.09 11.51
N LEU A 296 2.64 18.85 11.15
CA LEU A 296 2.52 18.45 9.75
C LEU A 296 1.46 19.26 9.02
N ARG A 297 0.27 19.43 9.62
CA ARG A 297 -0.80 20.26 9.02
C ARG A 297 -0.35 21.70 8.82
N SER A 298 0.37 22.28 9.78
CA SER A 298 0.91 23.64 9.67
C SER A 298 1.90 23.76 8.50
N ILE A 299 2.78 22.77 8.31
CA ILE A 299 3.69 22.70 7.16
C ILE A 299 2.89 22.61 5.87
N GLU A 300 1.88 21.76 5.81
CA GLU A 300 1.06 21.60 4.61
C GLU A 300 0.33 22.89 4.24
N LYS A 301 -0.28 23.60 5.19
CA LYS A 301 -0.93 24.90 4.96
C LYS A 301 0.04 25.92 4.37
N ALA A 302 1.28 25.95 4.86
CA ALA A 302 2.28 26.90 4.40
C ALA A 302 2.85 26.54 3.01
N ARG A 303 3.03 25.24 2.74
CA ARG A 303 3.69 24.75 1.53
C ARG A 303 2.75 24.52 0.36
N TRP A 304 1.53 24.07 0.63
CA TRP A 304 0.47 23.90 -0.37
C TRP A 304 -0.75 24.73 0.05
N PRO A 305 -0.68 26.07 -0.09
CA PRO A 305 -1.82 26.95 0.19
C PRO A 305 -3.06 26.47 -0.57
N ARG A 306 -4.19 26.41 0.15
CA ARG A 306 -5.41 25.78 -0.36
C ARG A 306 -5.87 26.40 -1.68
N GLU A 307 -5.87 27.73 -1.79
CA GLU A 307 -6.34 28.42 -3.00
C GLU A 307 -5.51 28.05 -4.23
N ALA A 308 -4.18 27.90 -4.06
CA ALA A 308 -3.26 27.65 -5.16
C ALA A 308 -3.25 26.18 -5.63
N TYR A 309 -3.75 25.25 -4.84
CA TYR A 309 -3.65 23.80 -5.09
C TYR A 309 -4.99 23.09 -5.03
N TRP A 310 -5.62 23.04 -3.86
CA TRP A 310 -6.85 22.29 -3.65
C TRP A 310 -8.04 22.95 -4.33
N ASP A 311 -8.29 24.24 -4.09
CA ASP A 311 -9.44 24.92 -4.67
C ASP A 311 -9.30 25.02 -6.19
N ARG A 312 -8.09 25.33 -6.67
CA ARG A 312 -7.74 25.33 -8.10
C ARG A 312 -7.98 23.98 -8.77
N LEU A 313 -7.60 22.87 -8.12
CA LEU A 313 -7.87 21.51 -8.63
C LEU A 313 -9.37 21.30 -8.84
N LEU A 314 -10.22 21.69 -7.88
CA LEU A 314 -11.66 21.51 -7.98
C LEU A 314 -12.27 22.42 -9.06
N GLU A 315 -11.84 23.69 -9.10
CA GLU A 315 -12.31 24.67 -10.09
C GLU A 315 -12.00 24.23 -11.52
N GLU A 316 -10.75 23.83 -11.80
CA GLU A 316 -10.34 23.47 -13.16
C GLU A 316 -10.87 22.10 -13.61
N THR A 317 -11.03 21.15 -12.69
CA THR A 317 -11.57 19.82 -13.03
C THR A 317 -13.10 19.77 -13.09
N GLY A 318 -13.78 20.71 -12.42
CA GLY A 318 -15.23 20.68 -12.22
C GLY A 318 -15.73 19.49 -11.39
N ALA A 319 -14.83 18.70 -10.79
CA ALA A 319 -15.20 17.59 -9.92
C ALA A 319 -15.48 18.09 -8.50
N PRO A 320 -16.49 17.52 -7.81
CA PRO A 320 -16.72 17.82 -6.41
C PRO A 320 -15.53 17.42 -5.54
N GLY A 321 -15.27 18.23 -4.51
CA GLY A 321 -14.23 17.97 -3.52
C GLY A 321 -14.78 18.09 -2.11
N ILE A 322 -14.33 17.21 -1.22
CA ILE A 322 -14.67 17.24 0.20
C ILE A 322 -13.38 17.40 0.99
N HIS A 323 -13.20 18.57 1.57
CA HIS A 323 -12.06 18.86 2.43
C HIS A 323 -12.50 18.75 3.88
N PHE A 324 -11.75 18.01 4.71
CA PHE A 324 -12.17 17.79 6.11
C PHE A 324 -12.35 19.08 6.93
N GLU A 325 -11.63 20.15 6.56
CA GLU A 325 -11.78 21.45 7.23
C GLU A 325 -13.06 22.21 6.84
N ASP A 326 -13.85 21.75 5.87
CA ASP A 326 -15.07 22.46 5.43
C ASP A 326 -16.32 22.09 6.23
N HIS A 327 -16.26 20.98 6.97
CA HIS A 327 -17.42 20.41 7.63
C HIS A 327 -17.10 20.12 9.09
N GLU A 328 -17.89 20.68 10.02
CA GLU A 328 -17.67 20.54 11.47
C GLU A 328 -17.52 19.06 11.90
N SER A 329 -18.35 18.16 11.34
CA SER A 329 -18.29 16.72 11.63
C SER A 329 -17.05 15.98 11.08
N LEU A 330 -16.29 16.61 10.19
CA LEU A 330 -15.03 16.10 9.64
C LEU A 330 -13.79 16.75 10.28
N GLN A 331 -13.99 17.73 11.17
CA GLN A 331 -12.93 18.40 11.92
C GLN A 331 -12.64 17.72 13.26
N GLY A 332 -11.57 18.18 13.94
CA GLY A 332 -11.27 17.79 15.33
C GLY A 332 -10.50 16.47 15.49
N PHE A 333 -10.30 15.71 14.41
CA PHE A 333 -9.50 14.49 14.44
C PHE A 333 -8.01 14.79 14.66
N VAL A 334 -7.37 14.05 15.57
CA VAL A 334 -5.95 14.17 15.89
C VAL A 334 -5.22 12.90 15.48
N CYS A 335 -4.47 12.98 14.38
CA CYS A 335 -3.59 11.90 13.93
C CYS A 335 -2.43 11.69 14.92
N PRO A 336 -2.20 10.47 15.47
CA PRO A 336 -1.13 10.21 16.44
C PRO A 336 0.25 10.61 15.95
N GLU A 337 0.56 10.30 14.69
CA GLU A 337 1.81 10.68 14.01
C GLU A 337 1.62 11.83 13.02
N TRP A 338 0.56 12.62 13.19
CA TRP A 338 0.19 13.79 12.38
C TRP A 338 -0.37 13.55 10.97
N SER A 339 -0.30 12.34 10.41
CA SER A 339 -0.67 12.07 9.02
C SER A 339 -1.87 11.14 8.84
N HIS A 340 -2.06 10.15 9.72
CA HIS A 340 -3.07 9.09 9.62
C HIS A 340 -3.93 9.01 10.89
N LEU A 341 -5.20 8.68 10.70
CA LEU A 341 -6.14 8.46 11.79
C LEU A 341 -5.86 7.13 12.52
N THR A 342 -6.26 7.08 13.79
CA THR A 342 -6.40 5.80 14.49
C THR A 342 -7.47 4.95 13.81
N ARG A 343 -7.47 3.64 14.08
CA ARG A 343 -8.50 2.73 13.57
C ARG A 343 -9.91 3.16 13.97
N VAL A 344 -10.09 3.65 15.20
CA VAL A 344 -11.39 4.09 15.73
C VAL A 344 -11.81 5.41 15.07
N ASP A 345 -10.88 6.34 14.91
CA ASP A 345 -11.15 7.62 14.27
C ASP A 345 -11.46 7.45 12.79
N ALA A 346 -10.77 6.56 12.07
CA ALA A 346 -11.05 6.27 10.67
C ALA A 346 -12.47 5.70 10.46
N VAL A 347 -12.98 4.87 11.38
CA VAL A 347 -14.38 4.42 11.40
C VAL A 347 -15.33 5.60 11.53
N THR A 348 -15.07 6.49 12.50
CA THR A 348 -15.91 7.65 12.79
C THR A 348 -15.87 8.66 11.65
N PHE A 349 -14.69 8.98 11.14
CA PHE A 349 -14.47 9.86 10.00
C PHE A 349 -15.19 9.36 8.76
N THR A 350 -15.05 8.06 8.43
CA THR A 350 -15.72 7.49 7.26
C THR A 350 -17.24 7.61 7.38
N ARG A 351 -17.80 7.32 8.56
CA ARG A 351 -19.24 7.48 8.80
C ARG A 351 -19.70 8.92 8.60
N ASN A 352 -18.92 9.89 9.07
CA ASN A 352 -19.23 11.31 8.92
C ASN A 352 -19.01 11.81 7.48
N LEU A 353 -18.11 11.19 6.71
CA LEU A 353 -17.82 11.53 5.32
C LEU A 353 -18.95 11.10 4.36
N ILE A 354 -19.57 9.95 4.63
CA ILE A 354 -20.58 9.33 3.75
C ILE A 354 -21.72 10.29 3.35
N PRO A 355 -22.36 11.05 4.25
CA PRO A 355 -23.40 12.01 3.88
C PRO A 355 -22.96 13.03 2.84
N PHE A 356 -21.75 13.58 2.96
CA PHE A 356 -21.22 14.57 2.02
C PHE A 356 -20.89 13.94 0.67
N ILE A 357 -20.38 12.70 0.66
CA ILE A 357 -20.20 11.98 -0.61
C ILE A 357 -21.55 11.74 -1.29
N LYS A 358 -22.59 11.35 -0.53
CA LYS A 358 -23.94 11.17 -1.08
C LYS A 358 -24.55 12.45 -1.65
N GLU A 359 -24.19 13.61 -1.12
CA GLU A 359 -24.70 14.90 -1.60
C GLU A 359 -24.13 15.28 -2.97
N VAL A 360 -22.89 14.89 -3.25
CA VAL A 360 -22.17 15.28 -4.49
C VAL A 360 -22.20 14.22 -5.58
N LEU A 361 -22.81 13.05 -5.32
CA LEU A 361 -22.95 11.93 -6.23
C LEU A 361 -24.33 11.91 -6.89
#